data_AF-A0A920HHM1-F1
#
_entry.id   AF-A0A920HHM1-F1
#
_cell.length_a   1.000
_cell.length_b   1.000
_cell.length_c   1.000
_cell.angle_alpha   90.00
_cell.angle_beta   90.00
_cell.angle_gamma   90.00
#
_symmetry.space_group_name_H-M   'P 1'
#
loop_
_entity.id
_entity.type
_entity.pdbx_description
1 polymer ?
#
loop_
_entity_poly.entity_id
_entity_poly.type
_entity_poly.pdbx_seq_one_letter_code
_entity_poly.pdbx_strand_id
1 'polypeptide(L)'
;MEVTPAHHQPAGVLHGGATAALAETVGSSAAAIFSKKENQILRGVELSINHVRGISEGFVFAKAVPIHMGRTMQLWKISIY
;
A
#
# COMPACT_ATOMS: atom_id res chain seq x y z
N MET A 1 0.79 -3.14 -10.34
CA MET A 1 -0.62 -2.91 -10.70
C MET A 1 -0.64 -2.19 -12.03
N GLU A 2 -1.36 -2.72 -13.01
CA GLU A 2 -1.58 -2.04 -14.29
C GLU A 2 -2.48 -0.82 -14.07
N VAL A 3 -2.14 0.32 -14.69
CA VAL A 3 -2.93 1.55 -14.65
C VAL A 3 -3.85 1.56 -15.85
N THR A 4 -5.13 1.34 -15.58
CA THR A 4 -6.20 1.34 -16.59
C THR A 4 -7.22 2.44 -16.26
N PRO A 5 -8.09 2.83 -17.21
CA PRO A 5 -9.12 3.84 -16.98
C PRO A 5 -10.03 3.59 -15.77
N ALA A 6 -10.22 2.33 -15.37
CA ALA A 6 -10.99 1.98 -14.17
C ALA A 6 -10.34 2.47 -12.86
N HIS A 7 -9.03 2.74 -12.87
CA HIS A 7 -8.27 3.25 -11.74
C HIS A 7 -8.13 4.78 -11.75
N HIS A 8 -8.71 5.45 -12.75
CA HIS A 8 -8.53 6.89 -12.91
C HIS A 8 -9.47 7.68 -12.02
N GLN A 9 -8.99 8.84 -11.59
CA GLN A 9 -9.86 9.94 -11.17
C GLN A 9 -10.41 10.69 -12.40
N PRO A 10 -11.43 11.57 -12.26
CA PRO A 10 -12.04 12.27 -13.40
C PRO A 10 -11.07 13.06 -14.28
N ALA A 11 -9.90 13.44 -13.76
CA ALA A 11 -8.83 14.12 -14.51
C ALA A 11 -8.02 13.18 -15.44
N GLY A 12 -8.36 11.89 -15.55
CA GLY A 12 -7.71 10.95 -16.46
C GLY A 12 -6.35 10.41 -15.99
N VAL A 13 -6.04 10.54 -14.70
CA VAL A 13 -4.82 10.01 -14.07
C VAL A 13 -5.17 9.07 -12.93
N LEU A 14 -4.23 8.24 -12.50
CA LEU A 14 -4.37 7.30 -11.39
C LEU A 14 -4.94 7.98 -10.14
N HIS A 15 -6.03 7.42 -9.63
CA HIS A 15 -6.70 7.89 -8.42
C HIS A 15 -5.83 7.66 -7.19
N GLY A 16 -5.73 8.65 -6.30
CA GLY A 16 -4.93 8.56 -5.08
C GLY A 16 -5.36 7.38 -4.19
N GLY A 17 -6.66 7.16 -4.06
CA GLY A 17 -7.24 5.99 -3.39
C GLY A 17 -6.86 4.63 -4.00
N ALA A 18 -6.62 4.53 -5.31
CA ALA A 18 -6.14 3.28 -5.91
C ALA A 18 -4.68 2.99 -5.49
N THR A 19 -3.86 4.04 -5.42
CA THR A 19 -2.51 3.96 -4.86
C THR A 19 -2.55 3.56 -3.38
N ALA A 20 -3.51 4.11 -2.63
CA ALA A 20 -3.72 3.76 -1.22
C ALA A 20 -4.12 2.31 -1.02
N ALA A 21 -5.06 1.80 -1.82
CA ALA A 21 -5.46 0.41 -1.77
C ALA A 21 -4.29 -0.53 -2.11
N LEU A 22 -3.46 -0.18 -3.09
CA LEU A 22 -2.25 -0.95 -3.41
C LEU A 22 -1.25 -0.96 -2.23
N ALA A 23 -1.03 0.21 -1.61
CA ALA A 23 -0.15 0.32 -0.45
C ALA A 23 -0.67 -0.52 0.72
N GLU A 24 -1.94 -0.38 1.08
CA GLU A 24 -2.59 -1.15 2.15
C GLU A 24 -2.49 -2.66 1.88
N THR A 25 -2.74 -3.09 0.64
CA THR A 25 -2.63 -4.49 0.24
C THR A 25 -1.24 -5.05 0.52
N VAL A 26 -0.19 -4.39 0.02
CA VAL A 26 1.19 -4.87 0.17
C VAL A 26 1.67 -4.77 1.62
N GLY A 27 1.29 -3.72 2.34
CA GLY A 27 1.59 -3.54 3.77
C GLY A 27 0.96 -4.63 4.63
N SER A 28 -0.34 -4.86 4.47
CA SER A 28 -1.08 -5.89 5.21
C SER A 28 -0.59 -7.31 4.87
N SER A 29 -0.29 -7.60 3.60
CA SER A 29 0.31 -8.88 3.21
C SER A 29 1.69 -9.09 3.83
N ALA A 30 2.56 -8.07 3.82
CA ALA A 30 3.87 -8.16 4.45
C ALA A 30 3.73 -8.38 5.97
N ALA A 31 2.85 -7.63 6.63
CA ALA A 31 2.56 -7.79 8.05
C ALA A 31 2.12 -9.22 8.40
N ALA A 32 1.27 -9.82 7.56
CA ALA A 32 0.82 -11.21 7.71
C ALA A 32 1.95 -12.23 7.57
N ILE A 33 2.80 -12.10 6.53
CA ILE A 33 3.92 -13.00 6.28
C ILE A 33 4.95 -12.95 7.41
N PHE A 34 5.25 -11.76 7.92
CA PHE A 34 6.26 -11.57 8.97
C PHE A 34 5.71 -11.65 10.39
N SER A 35 4.40 -11.90 10.55
CA SER A 35 3.81 -12.15 11.86
C SER A 35 4.30 -13.49 12.40
N LYS A 36 4.96 -13.47 13.56
CA LYS A 36 5.54 -14.66 14.21
C LYS A 36 4.55 -15.43 15.10
N LYS A 37 3.27 -15.08 15.06
CA LYS A 37 2.28 -15.60 16.02
C LYS A 37 1.13 -16.26 15.31
N GLU A 38 0.92 -17.53 15.64
CA GLU A 38 -0.29 -18.25 15.30
C GLU A 38 -1.50 -17.58 15.98
N ASN A 39 -2.63 -17.53 15.28
CA ASN A 39 -3.91 -16.95 15.74
C ASN A 39 -3.95 -15.44 16.02
N GLN A 40 -3.08 -14.62 15.41
CA GLN A 40 -3.27 -13.17 15.41
C GLN A 40 -4.11 -12.68 14.23
N ILE A 41 -5.10 -11.84 14.51
CA ILE A 41 -5.83 -11.06 13.50
C ILE A 41 -5.07 -9.76 13.29
N LEU A 42 -4.62 -9.52 12.06
CA LEU A 42 -4.01 -8.26 11.65
C LEU A 42 -5.04 -7.35 10.99
N ARG A 43 -4.95 -6.06 11.27
CA ARG A 43 -5.81 -5.01 10.72
C ARG A 43 -4.94 -3.80 10.43
N GLY A 44 -5.16 -3.16 9.28
CA GLY A 44 -4.68 -1.80 9.07
C GLY A 44 -5.28 -0.87 10.11
N VAL A 45 -4.44 0.00 10.70
CA VAL A 45 -4.86 0.95 11.74
C VAL A 45 -4.87 2.37 11.20
N GLU A 46 -3.82 2.74 10.47
CA GLU A 46 -3.63 4.07 9.91
C GLU A 46 -2.83 3.95 8.61
N LEU A 47 -3.13 4.83 7.66
CA LEU A 47 -2.44 4.90 6.38
C LEU A 47 -2.31 6.37 5.96
N SER A 48 -1.08 6.90 6.01
CA SER A 48 -0.73 8.22 5.50
C SER A 48 0.01 8.12 4.17
N ILE A 49 -0.44 8.87 3.16
CA ILE A 49 0.09 8.80 1.79
C ILE A 49 0.35 10.19 1.25
N ASN A 50 1.49 10.34 0.58
CA ASN A 50 1.85 11.52 -0.18
C ASN A 50 1.92 11.17 -1.67
N HIS A 51 1.14 11.87 -2.49
CA HIS A 51 1.16 11.73 -3.95
C HIS A 51 2.17 12.71 -4.54
N VAL A 52 3.28 12.20 -5.08
CA VAL A 52 4.41 13.03 -5.55
C VAL A 52 4.51 13.12 -7.08
N ARG A 53 3.85 12.23 -7.81
CA ARG A 53 3.82 12.19 -9.28
C ARG A 53 2.54 11.51 -9.76
N GLY A 54 1.93 12.03 -10.83
CA GLY A 54 0.79 11.42 -11.52
C GLY A 54 1.22 10.46 -12.63
N ILE A 55 0.36 9.49 -12.94
CA ILE A 55 0.53 8.52 -14.03
C ILE A 55 -0.85 8.23 -14.65
N SER A 56 -0.92 8.05 -15.97
CA SER A 56 -2.18 7.79 -16.70
C SER A 56 -2.22 6.43 -17.40
N GLU A 57 -1.10 5.73 -17.49
CA GLU A 57 -0.98 4.42 -18.15
C GLU A 57 0.28 3.69 -17.67
N GLY A 58 0.40 2.40 -17.99
CA GLY A 58 1.56 1.58 -17.64
C GLY A 58 1.37 0.82 -16.32
N PHE A 59 2.43 0.70 -15.52
CA PHE A 59 2.42 -0.08 -14.29
C PHE A 59 2.97 0.73 -13.13
N VAL A 60 2.34 0.57 -11.97
CA VAL A 60 2.87 1.01 -10.68
C VAL A 60 3.31 -0.17 -9.83
N PHE A 61 4.43 -0.03 -9.14
CA PHE A 61 5.03 -1.07 -8.30
C PHE A 61 5.10 -0.61 -6.86
N ALA A 62 4.72 -1.47 -5.93
CA ALA A 62 4.75 -1.18 -4.50
C ALA A 62 5.81 -2.02 -3.80
N LYS A 63 6.61 -1.36 -2.94
CA LYS A 63 7.61 -2.01 -2.10
C LYS A 63 7.36 -1.65 -0.63
N ALA A 64 7.04 -2.64 0.19
CA ALA A 64 6.96 -2.50 1.64
C ALA A 64 8.32 -2.80 2.30
N VAL A 65 8.73 -1.94 3.22
CA VAL A 65 9.94 -2.09 4.05
C VAL A 65 9.53 -1.93 5.52
N PRO A 66 9.87 -2.87 6.41
CA PRO A 66 9.53 -2.75 7.82
C PRO A 66 10.37 -1.64 8.45
N ILE A 67 9.73 -0.74 9.18
CA ILE A 67 10.40 0.31 9.98
C ILE A 67 10.39 -0.07 11.46
N HIS A 68 9.28 -0.63 11.93
CA HIS A 68 9.15 -1.11 13.31
C HIS A 68 8.28 -2.38 13.35
N MET A 69 8.74 -3.42 14.04
CA MET A 69 8.07 -4.71 14.17
C MET A 69 7.77 -5.01 15.64
N GLY A 70 6.84 -4.25 16.21
CA GLY A 70 6.42 -4.38 17.61
C GLY A 70 5.50 -5.57 17.86
N ARG A 71 5.18 -5.80 19.14
CA ARG A 71 4.32 -6.92 19.58
C ARG A 71 2.86 -6.75 19.15
N THR A 72 2.37 -5.51 19.14
CA THR A 72 0.96 -5.13 18.90
C THR A 72 0.78 -4.18 17.72
N MET A 73 1.83 -3.47 17.32
CA MET A 73 1.82 -2.54 16.19
C MET A 73 3.05 -2.76 15.32
N GLN A 74 2.86 -2.65 14.01
CA GLN A 74 3.92 -2.64 13.03
C GLN A 74 3.84 -1.35 12.24
N LEU A 75 5.00 -0.81 11.85
CA LEU A 75 5.11 0.36 10.99
C LEU A 75 5.85 -0.05 9.72
N TRP A 76 5.23 0.21 8.58
CA TRP A 76 5.75 -0.13 7.26
C TRP A 76 5.91 1.13 6.42
N LYS A 77 7.08 1.29 5.80
CA LYS A 77 7.28 2.29 4.76
C LYS A 77 6.99 1.65 3.42
N ILE A 78 6.00 2.19 2.72
CA ILE A 78 5.62 1.71 1.39
C ILE A 78 5.99 2.77 0.36
N SER A 79 6.76 2.38 -0.64
CA SER A 79 7.14 3.23 -1.77
C SER A 79 6.47 2.74 -3.05
N ILE A 80 5.90 3.67 -3.82
CA ILE A 80 5.24 3.41 -5.10
C ILE A 80 6.11 4.00 -6.22
N TYR A 81 6.38 3.21 -7.24
CA TYR A 81 7.20 3.56 -8.41
C TYR A 81 6.38 3.45 -9.69
#